data_AF-A0A1Q2HVG5-F1
#
_entry.id   AF-A0A1Q2HVG5-F1
#
_cell.length_a   1.000
_cell.length_b   1.000
_cell.length_c   1.000
_cell.angle_alpha   90.00
_cell.angle_beta   90.00
_cell.angle_gamma   90.00
#
_symmetry.space_group_name_H-M   'P 1'
#
loop_
_entity.id
_entity.type
_entity.pdbx_description
1 polymer ?
#
loop_
_entity_poly.entity_id
_entity_poly.type
_entity_poly.pdbx_seq_one_letter_code
_entity_poly.pdbx_strand_id
1 'polypeptide(L)'
;MQRDFPTLNDDWKEEIGRHRQVRGHDFDNNELAAAALPAMARMRESVPGLYAVALGTGDGMHVCSLGLPDSQAASEISALSSSMLGVAEAQGRVQRPDQGDAQPGIVTISRPNNEFVSLVKIDHAAVGHLVLTIFARETQLGMVVYHARQQAKEMSDWLSEE
;
A
#
# COMPACT_ATOMS: atom_id res chain seq x y z
N MET A 1 -23.40 24.82 -39.54
CA MET A 1 -22.44 25.27 -38.51
C MET A 1 -22.02 24.02 -37.74
N GLN A 2 -20.95 23.37 -38.21
CA GLN A 2 -20.46 22.08 -37.73
C GLN A 2 -19.39 22.39 -36.66
N ARG A 3 -19.55 21.85 -35.45
CA ARG A 3 -18.57 22.00 -34.36
C ARG A 3 -17.61 20.83 -34.45
N ASP A 4 -16.36 21.11 -34.81
CA ASP A 4 -15.26 20.15 -34.73
C ASP A 4 -14.91 19.90 -33.26
N PHE A 5 -14.92 18.63 -32.86
CA PHE A 5 -14.33 18.18 -31.60
C PHE A 5 -12.84 17.92 -31.84
N PRO A 6 -11.93 18.41 -30.98
CA PRO A 6 -10.52 18.10 -31.13
C PRO A 6 -10.30 16.61 -30.86
N THR A 7 -9.66 15.93 -31.80
CA THR A 7 -9.17 14.56 -31.67
C THR A 7 -8.10 14.52 -30.58
N LEU A 8 -8.37 13.77 -29.50
CA LEU A 8 -7.42 13.51 -28.43
C LEU A 8 -6.19 12.79 -28.99
N ASN A 9 -5.05 13.49 -28.99
CA ASN A 9 -3.76 12.96 -29.42
C ASN A 9 -3.30 11.88 -28.42
N ASP A 10 -2.70 10.80 -28.93
CA ASP A 10 -2.18 9.65 -28.16
C ASP A 10 -0.96 9.99 -27.26
N ASP A 11 -0.60 11.27 -27.13
CA ASP A 11 0.56 11.79 -26.39
C ASP A 11 0.54 11.50 -24.88
N TRP A 12 -0.63 11.23 -24.29
CA TRP A 12 -0.70 10.91 -22.85
C TRP A 12 -0.04 9.56 -22.51
N LYS A 13 0.09 8.65 -23.47
CA LYS A 13 0.79 7.37 -23.25
C LYS A 13 2.30 7.54 -23.15
N GLU A 14 2.87 8.55 -23.81
CA GLU A 14 4.30 8.86 -23.71
C GLU A 14 4.65 9.67 -22.45
N GLU A 15 3.70 10.45 -21.90
CA GLU A 15 3.93 11.23 -20.67
C GLU A 15 3.91 10.37 -19.39
N ILE A 16 3.24 9.21 -19.42
CA ILE A 16 3.32 8.17 -18.37
C ILE A 16 4.66 7.42 -18.42
N GLY A 17 5.41 7.54 -19.52
CA GLY A 17 6.60 6.74 -19.85
C GLY A 17 7.97 7.32 -19.48
N ARG A 18 8.07 8.36 -18.63
CA ARG A 18 9.39 8.91 -18.23
C ARG A 18 9.61 8.86 -16.72
N HIS A 19 9.91 7.65 -16.26
CA HIS A 19 10.78 7.29 -15.12
C HIS A 19 11.32 8.48 -14.32
N ARG A 20 10.56 8.94 -13.33
CA ARG A 20 11.06 9.88 -12.34
C ARG A 20 11.67 9.09 -11.19
N GLN A 21 12.98 8.96 -11.30
CA GLN A 21 13.93 8.50 -10.29
C GLN A 21 13.51 8.97 -8.88
N VAL A 22 13.02 8.07 -8.03
CA VAL A 22 12.68 8.40 -6.63
C VAL A 22 13.99 8.55 -5.86
N ARG A 23 14.58 9.75 -5.87
CA ARG A 23 15.79 10.06 -5.10
C ARG A 23 15.35 10.49 -3.71
N GLY A 24 15.25 9.51 -2.81
CA GLY A 24 14.86 9.72 -1.43
C GLY A 24 15.83 10.64 -0.68
N HIS A 25 15.49 11.93 -0.58
CA HIS A 25 16.05 12.86 0.41
C HIS A 25 14.99 13.77 1.05
N ASP A 26 13.73 13.75 0.59
CA ASP A 26 12.67 14.62 1.13
C ASP A 26 11.31 13.90 1.08
N PHE A 27 10.91 13.28 2.20
CA PHE A 27 9.66 12.51 2.32
C PHE A 27 8.41 13.40 2.36
N ASP A 28 8.60 14.72 2.58
CA ASP A 28 7.53 15.72 2.51
C ASP A 28 7.09 15.99 1.06
N ASN A 29 7.83 15.53 0.03
CA ASN A 29 7.54 15.76 -1.38
C ASN A 29 7.39 14.47 -2.21
N ASN A 30 6.24 13.81 -2.04
CA ASN A 30 5.38 13.20 -3.08
C ASN A 30 5.95 12.18 -4.10
N GLU A 31 7.25 11.83 -4.13
CA GLU A 31 7.76 10.91 -5.17
C GLU A 31 7.37 9.45 -4.88
N LEU A 32 7.56 8.97 -3.64
CA LEU A 32 7.10 7.63 -3.24
C LEU A 32 5.56 7.51 -3.30
N ALA A 33 4.85 8.57 -2.95
CA ALA A 33 3.40 8.63 -3.03
C ALA A 33 2.93 8.59 -4.50
N ALA A 34 3.47 9.45 -5.37
CA ALA A 34 3.16 9.47 -6.80
C ALA A 34 3.47 8.13 -7.46
N ALA A 35 4.52 7.47 -6.99
CA ALA A 35 4.94 6.16 -7.43
C ALA A 35 3.92 5.07 -7.01
N ALA A 36 3.56 5.00 -5.72
CA ALA A 36 2.69 3.95 -5.20
C ALA A 36 1.19 4.12 -5.55
N LEU A 37 0.72 5.37 -5.72
CA LEU A 37 -0.69 5.69 -5.93
C LEU A 37 -1.34 4.95 -7.11
N PRO A 38 -0.75 4.88 -8.32
CA PRO A 38 -1.30 4.11 -9.43
C PRO A 38 -1.49 2.62 -9.11
N ALA A 39 -0.53 2.00 -8.44
CA ALA A 39 -0.63 0.60 -8.04
C ALA A 39 -1.74 0.39 -6.99
N MET A 40 -1.83 1.29 -5.99
CA MET A 40 -2.91 1.28 -4.99
C MET A 40 -4.30 1.50 -5.62
N ALA A 41 -4.41 2.35 -6.63
CA ALA A 41 -5.66 2.59 -7.35
C ALA A 41 -6.11 1.32 -8.11
N ARG A 42 -5.21 0.69 -8.87
CA ARG A 42 -5.47 -0.59 -9.54
C ARG A 42 -5.86 -1.69 -8.56
N MET A 43 -5.22 -1.75 -7.39
CA MET A 43 -5.59 -2.69 -6.34
C MET A 43 -7.04 -2.51 -5.89
N ARG A 44 -7.44 -1.26 -5.60
CA ARG A 44 -8.80 -0.95 -5.14
C ARG A 44 -9.86 -1.27 -6.18
N GLU A 45 -9.54 -1.15 -7.46
CA GLU A 45 -10.45 -1.51 -8.55
C GLU A 45 -10.52 -3.02 -8.80
N SER A 46 -9.43 -3.75 -8.61
CA SER A 46 -9.32 -5.17 -8.97
C SER A 46 -9.70 -6.14 -7.84
N VAL A 47 -9.65 -5.71 -6.57
CA VAL A 47 -9.91 -6.57 -5.41
C VAL A 47 -11.34 -6.38 -4.90
N PRO A 48 -12.23 -7.38 -5.02
CA PRO A 48 -13.60 -7.28 -4.54
C PRO A 48 -13.69 -6.97 -3.04
N GLY A 49 -14.50 -5.97 -2.70
CA GLY A 49 -14.76 -5.56 -1.32
C GLY A 49 -13.72 -4.62 -0.72
N LEU A 50 -12.60 -4.35 -1.41
CA LEU A 50 -11.59 -3.39 -0.96
C LEU A 50 -12.13 -1.97 -1.13
N TYR A 51 -12.31 -1.24 -0.03
CA TYR A 51 -12.90 0.10 -0.07
C TYR A 51 -11.91 1.21 0.24
N ALA A 52 -10.86 0.91 1.01
CA ALA A 52 -9.79 1.85 1.32
C ALA A 52 -8.42 1.14 1.42
N VAL A 53 -7.36 1.91 1.18
CA VAL A 53 -5.98 1.48 1.33
C VAL A 53 -5.14 2.65 1.82
N ALA A 54 -4.18 2.39 2.71
CA ALA A 54 -3.15 3.34 3.09
C ALA A 54 -1.77 2.69 2.96
N LEU A 55 -0.79 3.52 2.61
CA LEU A 55 0.63 3.19 2.63
C LEU A 55 1.29 4.13 3.64
N GLY A 56 2.02 3.54 4.57
CA GLY A 56 2.86 4.25 5.52
C GLY A 56 4.25 3.65 5.59
N THR A 57 5.15 4.31 6.28
CA THR A 57 6.48 3.80 6.63
C THR A 57 6.41 2.93 7.88
N GLY A 58 7.45 2.12 8.08
CA GLY A 58 7.60 1.26 9.26
C GLY A 58 7.67 1.98 10.60
N ASP A 59 7.99 3.27 10.61
CA ASP A 59 7.98 4.14 11.79
C ASP A 59 6.67 4.93 11.95
N GLY A 60 5.69 4.73 11.05
CA GLY A 60 4.33 5.25 11.19
C GLY A 60 4.02 6.55 10.47
N MET A 61 4.92 7.07 9.63
CA MET A 61 4.60 8.21 8.76
C MET A 61 3.65 7.78 7.64
N HIS A 62 2.68 8.63 7.33
CA HIS A 62 1.78 8.42 6.20
C HIS A 62 2.46 8.83 4.89
N VAL A 63 2.34 7.98 3.87
CA VAL A 63 2.86 8.24 2.52
C VAL A 63 1.72 8.63 1.58
N CYS A 64 0.73 7.76 1.41
CA CYS A 64 -0.45 8.02 0.59
C CYS A 64 -1.61 7.10 0.95
N SER A 65 -2.84 7.49 0.62
CA SER A 65 -4.03 6.68 0.89
C SER A 65 -5.14 6.95 -0.13
N LEU A 66 -6.04 5.99 -0.27
CA LEU A 66 -7.24 6.06 -1.10
C LEU A 66 -8.44 5.55 -0.29
N GLY A 67 -9.57 6.26 -0.37
CA GLY A 67 -10.82 5.85 0.27
C GLY A 67 -10.92 6.11 1.78
N LEU A 68 -9.90 6.71 2.39
CA LEU A 68 -9.96 7.23 3.77
C LEU A 68 -10.60 8.64 3.80
N PRO A 69 -11.23 9.04 4.91
CA PRO A 69 -12.03 10.27 4.96
C PRO A 69 -11.20 11.55 4.85
N ASP A 70 -10.00 11.58 5.45
CA ASP A 70 -9.10 12.73 5.44
C ASP A 70 -7.64 12.30 5.75
N SER A 71 -6.72 13.28 5.68
CA SER A 71 -5.29 13.06 5.93
C SER A 71 -4.96 12.78 7.39
N GLN A 72 -5.77 13.28 8.34
CA GLN A 72 -5.58 13.01 9.76
C GLN A 72 -5.86 11.54 10.06
N ALA A 73 -7.00 11.02 9.60
CA ALA A 73 -7.34 9.61 9.72
C ALA A 73 -6.29 8.70 9.05
N ALA A 74 -5.74 9.11 7.90
CA ALA A 74 -4.68 8.37 7.22
C ALA A 74 -3.37 8.33 8.00
N SER A 75 -3.00 9.44 8.65
CA SER A 75 -1.85 9.52 9.54
C SER A 75 -2.01 8.64 10.78
N GLU A 76 -3.17 8.72 11.43
CA GLU A 76 -3.49 7.91 12.61
C GLU A 76 -3.47 6.40 12.28
N ILE A 77 -4.08 6.01 11.16
CA ILE A 77 -4.07 4.62 10.69
C ILE A 77 -2.65 4.14 10.39
N SER A 78 -1.81 4.96 9.77
CA SER A 78 -0.43 4.58 9.43
C SER A 78 0.39 4.32 10.68
N ALA A 79 0.29 5.19 11.69
CA ALA A 79 0.97 5.03 12.97
C ALA A 79 0.49 3.80 13.77
N LEU A 80 -0.82 3.55 13.77
CA LEU A 80 -1.39 2.36 14.41
C LEU A 80 -0.96 1.07 13.70
N SER A 81 -0.95 1.10 12.37
CA SER A 81 -0.62 -0.06 11.55
C SER A 81 0.85 -0.45 11.69
N SER A 82 1.76 0.51 11.66
CA SER A 82 3.18 0.26 11.90
C SER A 82 3.44 -0.29 13.30
N SER A 83 2.78 0.28 14.33
CA SER A 83 2.90 -0.18 15.71
C SER A 83 2.41 -1.62 15.87
N MET A 84 1.25 -1.96 15.32
CA MET A 84 0.70 -3.32 15.38
C MET A 84 1.58 -4.33 14.65
N LEU A 85 2.08 -3.97 13.48
CA LEU A 85 3.00 -4.82 12.72
C LEU A 85 4.31 -5.03 13.49
N GLY A 86 4.90 -3.98 14.05
CA GLY A 86 6.12 -4.05 14.84
C GLY A 86 5.99 -4.96 16.07
N VAL A 87 4.84 -4.88 16.78
CA VAL A 87 4.54 -5.81 17.88
C VAL A 87 4.40 -7.24 17.37
N ALA A 88 3.66 -7.46 16.28
CA ALA A 88 3.46 -8.80 15.71
C ALA A 88 4.79 -9.44 15.27
N GLU A 89 5.68 -8.67 14.63
CA GLU A 89 7.02 -9.14 14.26
C GLU A 89 7.87 -9.48 15.49
N ALA A 90 7.86 -8.61 16.51
CA ALA A 90 8.58 -8.88 17.75
C ALA A 90 8.09 -10.18 18.41
N GLN A 91 6.78 -10.41 18.45
CA GLN A 91 6.20 -11.66 18.96
C GLN A 91 6.58 -12.86 18.10
N GLY A 92 6.56 -12.72 16.77
CA GLY A 92 6.98 -13.75 15.83
C GLY A 92 8.41 -14.21 16.06
N ARG A 93 9.35 -13.26 16.23
CA ARG A 93 10.77 -13.55 16.52
C ARG A 93 10.97 -14.26 17.85
N VAL A 94 10.17 -13.93 18.88
CA VAL A 94 10.23 -14.63 20.17
C VAL A 94 9.71 -16.07 20.04
N GLN A 95 8.63 -16.28 19.28
CA GLN A 95 8.01 -17.60 19.12
C GLN A 95 8.82 -18.54 18.22
N ARG A 96 9.51 -18.00 17.22
CA ARG A 96 10.30 -18.77 16.24
C ARG A 96 11.68 -18.14 16.02
N PRO A 97 12.58 -18.25 17.00
CA PRO A 97 13.90 -17.61 16.93
C PRO A 97 14.80 -18.22 15.84
N ASP A 98 14.50 -19.45 15.39
CA ASP A 98 15.26 -20.22 14.40
C ASP A 98 14.83 -19.98 12.95
N GLN A 99 13.67 -19.35 12.71
CA GLN A 99 13.12 -19.17 11.36
C GLN A 99 13.52 -17.86 10.67
N GLY A 100 14.28 -16.98 11.32
CA GLY A 100 14.63 -15.67 10.77
C GLY A 100 13.41 -14.86 10.30
N ASP A 101 13.62 -13.83 9.47
CA ASP A 101 12.55 -13.02 8.86
C ASP A 101 11.89 -13.71 7.63
N ALA A 102 11.70 -15.03 7.66
CA ALA A 102 11.42 -15.84 6.46
C ALA A 102 10.09 -15.53 5.73
N GLN A 103 9.17 -14.75 6.31
CA GLN A 103 8.04 -14.18 5.57
C GLN A 103 7.64 -12.80 6.10
N PRO A 104 7.25 -11.86 5.22
CA PRO A 104 6.66 -10.60 5.65
C PRO A 104 5.43 -10.90 6.51
N GLY A 105 5.46 -10.37 7.74
CA GLY A 105 4.36 -10.50 8.68
C GLY A 105 3.09 -9.93 8.07
N ILE A 106 2.02 -10.72 8.07
CA ILE A 106 0.67 -10.22 7.83
C ILE A 106 -0.08 -10.20 9.14
N VAL A 107 -0.65 -9.05 9.47
CA VAL A 107 -1.56 -8.90 10.61
C VAL A 107 -2.94 -8.66 10.03
N THR A 108 -3.94 -9.45 10.42
CA THR A 108 -5.31 -9.19 9.98
C THR A 108 -6.26 -9.09 11.15
N ILE A 109 -7.05 -8.03 11.15
CA ILE A 109 -8.02 -7.67 12.17
C ILE A 109 -9.40 -7.93 11.58
N SER A 110 -10.18 -8.78 12.24
CA SER A 110 -11.60 -8.95 11.92
C SER A 110 -12.42 -7.93 12.70
N ARG A 111 -13.34 -7.27 12.02
CA ARG A 111 -14.27 -6.28 12.59
C ARG A 111 -15.72 -6.79 12.41
N PRO A 112 -16.69 -6.25 13.18
CA PRO A 112 -18.11 -6.53 12.95
C PRO A 112 -18.52 -6.26 11.50
N ASN A 113 -19.65 -6.85 11.07
CA ASN A 113 -20.22 -6.67 9.72
C ASN A 113 -19.34 -7.20 8.57
N ASN A 114 -18.54 -8.24 8.82
CA ASN A 114 -17.69 -8.87 7.81
C ASN A 114 -16.70 -7.89 7.17
N GLU A 115 -16.14 -7.01 8.02
CA GLU A 115 -15.07 -6.08 7.69
C GLU A 115 -13.72 -6.61 8.16
N PHE A 116 -12.68 -6.33 7.38
CA PHE A 116 -11.32 -6.76 7.66
C PHE A 116 -10.35 -5.62 7.42
N VAL A 117 -9.34 -5.53 8.29
CA VAL A 117 -8.16 -4.68 8.10
C VAL A 117 -6.94 -5.57 8.05
N SER A 118 -6.18 -5.53 6.96
CA SER A 118 -4.97 -6.33 6.78
C SER A 118 -3.75 -5.44 6.61
N LEU A 119 -2.69 -5.74 7.36
CA LEU A 119 -1.42 -5.02 7.38
C LEU A 119 -0.37 -5.94 6.79
N VAL A 120 0.35 -5.46 5.77
CA VAL A 120 1.41 -6.24 5.12
C VAL A 120 2.68 -5.41 5.08
N LYS A 121 3.78 -6.02 5.51
CA LYS A 121 5.12 -5.46 5.33
C LYS A 121 5.55 -5.53 3.87
N ILE A 122 6.10 -4.42 3.38
CA ILE A 122 6.79 -4.34 2.10
C ILE A 122 8.21 -3.87 2.38
N ASP A 123 9.21 -4.67 2.04
CA ASP A 123 10.59 -4.27 2.24
C ASP A 123 10.94 -3.12 1.29
N HIS A 124 11.63 -2.09 1.81
CA HIS A 124 12.00 -0.93 1.01
C HIS A 124 13.29 -0.29 1.53
N ALA A 125 14.38 -0.46 0.79
CA ALA A 125 15.74 -0.14 1.26
C ALA A 125 15.90 1.29 1.78
N ALA A 126 15.27 2.29 1.16
CA ALA A 126 15.44 3.68 1.54
C ALA A 126 14.80 4.07 2.90
N VAL A 127 13.78 3.32 3.35
CA VAL A 127 13.06 3.59 4.61
C VAL A 127 13.02 2.39 5.56
N GLY A 128 13.80 1.36 5.26
CA GLY A 128 13.72 0.05 5.91
C GLY A 128 12.54 -0.77 5.40
N HIS A 129 11.30 -0.35 5.72
CA HIS A 129 10.10 -1.00 5.19
C HIS A 129 8.90 -0.05 5.15
N LEU A 130 7.93 -0.42 4.31
CA LEU A 130 6.62 0.18 4.21
C LEU A 130 5.56 -0.77 4.79
N VAL A 131 4.43 -0.19 5.15
CA VAL A 131 3.27 -0.88 5.71
C VAL A 131 2.07 -0.59 4.83
N LEU A 132 1.61 -1.60 4.10
CA LEU A 132 0.39 -1.55 3.32
C LEU A 132 -0.79 -1.95 4.20
N THR A 133 -1.73 -1.03 4.38
CA THR A 133 -2.95 -1.22 5.16
C THR A 133 -4.14 -1.31 4.22
N ILE A 134 -4.83 -2.44 4.24
CA ILE A 134 -5.96 -2.74 3.35
C ILE A 134 -7.24 -2.83 4.17
N PHE A 135 -8.28 -2.12 3.73
CA PHE A 135 -9.62 -2.16 4.31
C PHE A 135 -10.57 -2.83 3.34
N ALA A 136 -11.17 -3.93 3.78
CA ALA A 136 -12.10 -4.71 2.97
C ALA A 136 -13.39 -4.99 3.73
N ARG A 137 -14.50 -5.14 3.00
CA ARG A 137 -15.81 -5.53 3.53
C ARG A 137 -16.51 -6.47 2.55
N GLU A 138 -17.51 -7.20 3.03
CA GLU A 138 -18.34 -8.07 2.18
C GLU A 138 -17.53 -9.10 1.37
N THR A 139 -16.36 -9.47 1.87
CA THR A 139 -15.44 -10.43 1.23
C THR A 139 -14.96 -11.48 2.23
N GLN A 140 -14.31 -12.53 1.75
CA GLN A 140 -13.77 -13.57 2.61
C GLN A 140 -12.35 -13.21 3.08
N LEU A 141 -12.06 -13.44 4.37
CA LEU A 141 -10.74 -13.19 4.95
C LEU A 141 -9.58 -13.79 4.15
N GLY A 142 -9.75 -15.02 3.66
CA GLY A 142 -8.74 -15.70 2.84
C GLY A 142 -8.42 -14.94 1.54
N MET A 143 -9.44 -14.33 0.91
CA MET A 143 -9.26 -13.51 -0.29
C MET A 143 -8.54 -12.21 0.02
N VAL A 144 -8.87 -11.55 1.13
CA VAL A 144 -8.17 -10.34 1.59
C VAL A 144 -6.69 -10.63 1.81
N VAL A 145 -6.37 -11.71 2.53
CA VAL A 145 -4.99 -12.12 2.80
C VAL A 145 -4.24 -12.46 1.52
N TYR A 146 -4.87 -13.20 0.60
CA TYR A 146 -4.29 -13.54 -0.70
C TYR A 146 -3.97 -12.29 -1.50
N HIS A 147 -4.94 -11.40 -1.70
CA HIS A 147 -4.75 -10.17 -2.46
C HIS A 147 -3.75 -9.24 -1.77
N ALA A 148 -3.81 -9.10 -0.46
CA ALA A 148 -2.86 -8.28 0.29
C ALA A 148 -1.41 -8.73 0.08
N ARG A 149 -1.15 -10.05 0.10
CA ARG A 149 0.18 -10.61 -0.19
C ARG A 149 0.61 -10.39 -1.63
N GLN A 150 -0.28 -10.65 -2.59
CA GLN A 150 0.06 -10.46 -4.01
C GLN A 150 0.35 -8.99 -4.32
N GLN A 151 -0.46 -8.08 -3.78
CA GLN A 151 -0.31 -6.65 -4.02
C GLN A 151 0.91 -6.07 -3.30
N ALA A 152 1.23 -6.55 -2.10
CA ALA A 152 2.49 -6.21 -1.44
C ALA A 152 3.70 -6.68 -2.25
N LYS A 153 3.64 -7.88 -2.84
CA LYS A 153 4.68 -8.39 -3.73
C LYS A 153 4.81 -7.55 -5.00
N GLU A 154 3.70 -7.31 -5.70
CA GLU A 154 3.68 -6.48 -6.91
C GLU A 154 4.18 -5.06 -6.62
N MET A 155 3.79 -4.47 -5.48
CA MET A 155 4.27 -3.16 -5.05
C MET A 155 5.77 -3.19 -4.73
N SER A 156 6.26 -4.24 -4.06
CA SER A 156 7.68 -4.41 -3.77
C SER A 156 8.48 -4.52 -5.07
N ASP A 157 8.04 -5.36 -6.00
CA ASP A 157 8.68 -5.57 -7.30
C ASP A 157 8.68 -4.23 -8.07
N TRP A 158 7.54 -3.53 -8.11
CA TRP A 158 7.38 -2.23 -8.78
C TRP A 158 8.24 -1.10 -8.16
N LEU A 159 8.42 -1.09 -6.84
CA LEU A 159 9.31 -0.13 -6.15
C LEU A 159 10.80 -0.51 -6.25
N SER A 160 11.11 -1.75 -6.64
CA SER A 160 12.47 -2.28 -6.77
C SER A 160 12.99 -2.29 -8.21
N GLU A 161 12.10 -2.19 -9.20
CA GLU A 161 12.46 -2.08 -10.63
C GLU A 161 13.15 -0.73 -10.90
N GLU A 162 14.49 -0.75 -10.88
CA GLU A 162 15.41 0.28 -11.39
C GLU A 162 15.53 0.26 -12.93
#